data_AF-A0A352IRQ8-F1
#
_entry.id   AF-A0A352IRQ8-F1
#
_cell.length_a   1.000
_cell.length_b   1.000
_cell.length_c   1.000
_cell.angle_alpha   90.00
_cell.angle_beta   90.00
_cell.angle_gamma   90.00
#
_symmetry.space_group_name_H-M   'P 1'
#
loop_
_entity.id
_entity.type
_entity.pdbx_description
1 polymer ?
#
loop_
_entity_poly.entity_id
_entity_poly.type
_entity_poly.pdbx_seq_one_letter_code
_entity_poly.pdbx_strand_id
1 'polypeptide(L)' 'IWIPLVEAHLKTTGQDPEEAKKATAAMHPVGHMGEPDDIAWGAVYLASDESKFVTGSELVIDGGYTAR' A
#
# COMPACT_ATOMS: atom_id res chain seq x y z
N ILE A 1 0.91 2.50 1.93
CA ILE A 1 0.78 3.61 0.96
C ILE A 1 1.21 4.92 1.60
N TRP A 2 2.07 5.70 0.96
CA TRP A 2 2.52 7.00 1.45
C TRP A 2 1.50 8.11 1.10
N ILE A 3 0.60 8.39 2.05
CA ILE A 3 -0.42 9.45 1.97
C ILE A 3 -0.33 10.38 3.17
N PRO A 4 -0.92 11.59 3.13
CA PRO A 4 -0.87 12.55 4.24
C PRO A 4 -1.30 11.97 5.60
N LEU A 5 -2.28 11.06 5.60
CA LEU A 5 -2.72 10.36 6.81
C LEU A 5 -1.61 9.50 7.43
N VAL A 6 -0.88 8.75 6.60
CA VAL A 6 0.21 7.87 7.06
C VAL A 6 1.40 8.71 7.52
N GLU A 7 1.73 9.77 6.81
CA GLU A 7 2.77 10.71 7.23
C GLU A 7 2.43 11.34 8.59
N ALA A 8 1.18 11.81 8.76
CA ALA A 8 0.72 12.36 10.03
C ALA A 8 0.77 11.32 11.15
N HIS A 9 0.37 10.08 10.89
CA HIS A 9 0.44 8.99 11.87
C HIS A 9 1.89 8.70 12.29
N LEU A 10 2.82 8.58 11.34
CA LEU A 10 4.22 8.29 11.64
C LEU A 10 4.88 9.40 12.48
N LYS A 11 4.49 10.67 12.27
CA LYS A 11 4.95 11.79 13.12
C LYS A 11 4.52 11.66 14.58
N THR A 12 3.44 10.93 14.89
CA THR A 12 2.99 10.72 16.27
C THR A 12 3.83 9.68 17.04
N THR A 13 4.65 8.89 16.34
CA THR A 13 5.46 7.82 16.96
C THR A 13 6.66 8.35 17.75
N GLY A 14 7.00 9.64 17.61
CA GLY A 14 8.19 10.24 18.25
C GLY A 14 9.53 9.84 17.61
N GLN A 15 9.51 9.03 16.55
CA GLN A 15 10.69 8.69 15.74
C GLN A 15 11.00 9.81 14.74
N ASP A 16 12.25 9.82 14.25
CA ASP A 16 12.61 10.63 13.10
C ASP A 16 11.74 10.23 11.88
N PRO A 17 11.13 11.17 11.14
CA PRO A 17 10.22 10.86 10.05
C PRO A 17 10.83 10.01 8.93
N GLU A 18 12.11 10.22 8.60
CA GLU A 18 12.77 9.47 7.54
C GLU A 18 13.09 8.05 7.98
N GLU A 19 13.53 7.87 9.23
CA GLU A 19 13.77 6.54 9.79
C GLU A 19 12.46 5.75 9.95
N ALA A 20 11.37 6.40 10.39
CA ALA A 20 10.05 5.79 10.47
C ALA A 20 9.54 5.35 9.08
N LYS A 21 9.77 6.17 8.05
CA LYS A 21 9.41 5.85 6.67
C LYS A 21 10.23 4.66 6.13
N LYS A 22 11.54 4.64 6.35
CA LYS A 22 12.41 3.51 5.95
C LYS A 22 12.01 2.21 6.65
N ALA A 23 11.78 2.27 7.96
CA ALA A 23 11.34 1.12 8.74
C ALA A 23 10.01 0.57 8.21
N THR A 24 9.06 1.46 7.88
CA THR A 24 7.77 1.06 7.32
C THR A 24 7.93 0.44 5.93
N ALA A 25 8.76 1.01 5.06
CA ALA A 25 9.07 0.47 3.74
C ALA A 25 9.66 -0.95 3.83
N ALA A 26 10.58 -1.17 4.76
CA ALA A 26 11.24 -2.47 4.96
C ALA A 26 10.29 -3.59 5.40
N MET A 27 9.09 -3.28 5.90
CA MET A 27 8.09 -4.30 6.21
C MET A 27 7.42 -4.89 4.97
N HIS A 28 7.54 -4.24 3.81
CA HIS A 28 6.97 -4.70 2.56
C HIS A 28 8.06 -5.45 1.78
N PRO A 29 7.86 -6.71 1.38
CA PRO A 29 8.82 -7.46 0.56
C PRO A 29 9.31 -6.74 -0.71
N VAL A 30 8.49 -5.90 -1.32
CA VAL A 30 8.89 -5.06 -2.47
C VAL A 30 9.95 -4.00 -2.13
N GLY A 31 10.19 -3.73 -0.84
CA GLY A 31 11.29 -2.89 -0.36
C GLY A 31 11.02 -1.38 -0.42
N HIS A 32 9.80 -0.95 -0.76
CA HIS A 32 9.41 0.45 -0.78
C HIS A 32 8.00 0.67 -0.26
N MET A 33 7.69 1.92 0.11
CA MET A 33 6.31 2.33 0.36
C MET A 33 5.54 2.36 -0.95
N GLY A 34 4.32 1.82 -0.96
CA GLY A 34 3.41 2.01 -2.09
C GLY A 34 2.92 3.46 -2.21
N GLU A 35 2.47 3.82 -3.40
CA GLU A 35 1.94 5.12 -3.80
C GLU A 35 0.41 5.04 -3.99
N PRO A 36 -0.33 6.16 -3.97
CA PRO A 36 -1.78 6.15 -4.20
C PRO A 36 -2.18 5.44 -5.49
N ASP A 37 -1.36 5.56 -6.53
CA ASP A 37 -1.60 4.97 -7.84
C ASP A 37 -1.59 3.44 -7.80
N ASP A 38 -0.83 2.81 -6.90
CA ASP A 38 -0.82 1.34 -6.75
C ASP A 38 -2.21 0.80 -6.41
N ILE A 39 -2.98 1.54 -5.59
CA ILE A 39 -4.37 1.20 -5.25
C ILE A 39 -5.32 1.61 -6.37
N ALA A 40 -5.10 2.77 -6.97
CA ALA A 40 -5.95 3.29 -8.05
C ALA A 40 -5.97 2.33 -9.25
N TRP A 41 -4.82 1.78 -9.66
CA TRP A 41 -4.76 0.82 -10.76
C TRP A 41 -5.46 -0.49 -10.45
N GLY A 42 -5.39 -0.97 -9.20
CA GLY A 42 -6.19 -2.12 -8.76
C GLY A 42 -7.69 -1.87 -8.85
N ALA A 43 -8.15 -0.67 -8.47
CA ALA A 43 -9.54 -0.27 -8.60
C ALA A 43 -9.97 -0.14 -10.08
N VAL A 44 -9.11 0.44 -10.93
CA VAL A 44 -9.34 0.52 -12.38
C VAL A 44 -9.47 -0.88 -12.98
N TYR A 45 -8.57 -1.80 -12.64
CA TYR A 45 -8.67 -3.20 -13.08
C TYR A 45 -10.01 -3.82 -12.67
N LEU A 46 -10.42 -3.72 -11.41
CA LEU A 46 -11.69 -4.29 -10.94
C LEU A 46 -12.94 -3.65 -11.55
N ALA A 47 -12.82 -2.40 -12.01
CA ALA A 47 -13.90 -1.67 -12.69
C ALA A 47 -13.90 -1.86 -14.22
N SER A 48 -12.89 -2.55 -14.77
CA SER A 48 -12.69 -2.70 -16.21
C SER A 48 -13.34 -3.98 -16.78
N ASP A 49 -13.44 -4.07 -18.11
CA ASP A 49 -13.96 -5.26 -18.79
C ASP A 49 -13.02 -6.47 -18.64
N GLU A 50 -11.75 -6.23 -18.35
CA GLU A 50 -10.72 -7.24 -18.11
C GLU A 50 -11.03 -8.10 -16.88
N SER A 51 -11.80 -7.60 -15.91
CA SER A 51 -12.21 -8.33 -14.71
C SER A 51 -13.64 -8.86 -14.75
N LYS A 52 -14.29 -8.97 -15.93
CA LYS A 52 -15.73 -9.29 -16.07
C LYS A 52 -16.23 -10.59 -15.40
N PHE A 53 -15.32 -11.50 -15.02
CA PHE A 53 -15.67 -12.76 -14.35
C PHE A 53 -15.03 -12.89 -12.96
N VAL A 54 -14.41 -11.81 -12.45
CA VAL A 54 -13.83 -11.72 -11.12
C VAL A 54 -14.90 -11.18 -10.17
N THR A 55 -15.32 -11.99 -9.20
CA THR A 55 -16.30 -11.59 -8.18
C THR A 55 -16.06 -12.36 -6.88
N GLY A 56 -16.53 -11.81 -5.76
CA GLY A 56 -16.41 -12.44 -4.42
C GLY A 56 -14.98 -12.64 -3.92
N SER A 57 -13.99 -12.00 -4.55
CA SER A 57 -12.57 -12.15 -4.27
C SER A 57 -11.98 -10.84 -3.77
N GLU A 58 -11.04 -10.90 -2.83
CA GLU A 58 -10.27 -9.77 -2.37
C GLU A 58 -9.00 -9.59 -3.23
N LEU A 59 -8.77 -8.37 -3.72
CA LEU A 59 -7.52 -8.01 -4.39
C LEU A 59 -6.58 -7.35 -3.38
N VAL A 60 -5.61 -8.12 -2.86
CA VAL A 60 -4.64 -7.62 -1.88
C VAL A 60 -3.54 -6.83 -2.59
N ILE A 61 -3.37 -5.56 -2.20
CA ILE A 61 -2.36 -4.64 -2.73
C ILE A 61 -1.60 -4.02 -1.55
N ASP A 62 -0.58 -4.73 -1.07
CA ASP A 62 0.13 -4.36 0.15
C ASP A 62 1.65 -4.57 0.06
N GLY A 63 2.20 -4.69 -1.15
CA GLY A 63 3.63 -4.93 -1.37
C GLY A 63 4.15 -6.24 -0.77
N GLY A 64 3.25 -7.20 -0.48
CA GLY A 64 3.57 -8.50 0.12
C GLY A 64 3.58 -8.52 1.66
N TYR A 65 3.12 -7.44 2.31
CA TYR A 65 3.15 -7.31 3.77
C TYR A 65 2.41 -8.44 4.51
N THR A 66 1.35 -8.98 3.91
CA THR A 66 0.52 -10.06 4.46
C THR A 66 0.94 -11.46 4.01
N ALA A 67 1.85 -11.61 3.04
CA ALA A 67 2.19 -12.89 2.40
C ALA A 67 3.25 -13.72 3.14
N ARG A 68 3.53 -13.39 4.41
CA ARG A 68 4.58 -13.96 5.25
C ARG A 68 4.11 -15.14 6.09
#